data_AF-A0A1L7WD96-F1
#
_entry.id   AF-A0A1L7WD96-F1
#
_cell.length_a   1.000
_cell.length_b   1.000
_cell.length_c   1.000
_cell.angle_alpha   90.00
_cell.angle_beta   90.00
_cell.angle_gamma   90.00
#
_symmetry.space_group_name_H-M   'P 1'
#
loop_
_entity.id
_entity.type
_entity.pdbx_description
1 polymer ?
#
loop_
_entity_poly.entity_id
_entity_poly.type
_entity_poly.pdbx_seq_one_letter_code
_entity_poly.pdbx_strand_id
1 'polypeptide(L)'
;MALPEHLHIGVFVPGPVQLLDLSPIDLLGMMSPEYLQACQLPEALCAVGIPSTIHYISVPETGPYVQLTANASLKVTNVIDDPEVQPGKLDIVLVPGPDPATTFEDRVLKFVQGHATWKGEDGRMTDVLSVCTGVFLLSQSGILKGKKASGPRAIVPKLRKQFPDVEFIDDKRWVHDGNIWSSGGITNGQEMVACYMKEKFPGPAAEAAIAMADVGEKGMDYSKGKTADTLWWFWQIMKALTMGSSKRKRS
;
A
#
# COMPACT_ATOMS: atom_id res chain seq x y z
N MET A 1 8.10 -20.84 8.49
CA MET A 1 8.03 -20.00 9.71
C MET A 1 6.68 -20.29 10.36
N ALA A 2 6.58 -20.29 11.69
CA ALA A 2 5.27 -20.37 12.33
C ALA A 2 4.47 -19.10 12.01
N LEU A 3 3.15 -19.20 11.88
CA LEU A 3 2.28 -18.03 11.74
C LEU A 3 2.33 -17.21 13.04
N PRO A 4 2.20 -15.87 12.97
CA PRO A 4 2.14 -15.06 14.17
C PRO A 4 0.87 -15.36 14.96
N GLU A 5 0.96 -15.31 16.29
CA GLU A 5 -0.21 -15.44 17.18
C GLU A 5 -1.12 -14.20 17.10
N HIS A 6 -0.54 -13.03 16.80
CA HIS A 6 -1.23 -11.76 16.62
C HIS A 6 -0.46 -10.92 15.61
N LEU A 7 -1.16 -10.32 14.64
CA LEU A 7 -0.56 -9.51 13.59
C LEU A 7 -0.62 -8.02 13.95
N HIS A 8 0.53 -7.35 14.03
CA HIS A 8 0.64 -5.92 14.29
C HIS A 8 0.93 -5.16 13.00
N ILE A 9 -0.02 -4.32 12.59
CA ILE A 9 0.02 -3.66 11.29
C ILE A 9 0.01 -2.14 11.47
N GLY A 10 0.96 -1.47 10.83
CA GLY A 10 0.96 -0.01 10.70
C GLY A 10 0.51 0.44 9.32
N VAL A 11 -0.44 1.36 9.25
CA VAL A 11 -0.76 2.12 8.04
C VAL A 11 -0.17 3.51 8.21
N PHE A 12 0.94 3.79 7.53
CA PHE A 12 1.69 5.02 7.72
C PHE A 12 1.23 6.13 6.77
N VAL A 13 0.57 7.15 7.33
CA VAL A 13 -0.11 8.24 6.64
C VAL A 13 0.40 9.61 7.12
N PRO A 14 1.65 10.01 6.79
CA PRO A 14 2.28 11.24 7.30
C PRO A 14 1.68 12.56 6.75
N GLY A 15 0.55 12.48 6.03
CA GLY A 15 -0.10 13.61 5.39
C GLY A 15 -1.26 13.13 4.50
N PRO A 16 -1.85 14.01 3.67
CA PRO A 16 -2.97 13.65 2.81
C PRO A 16 -2.63 12.55 1.79
N VAL A 17 -3.51 11.56 1.67
CA VAL A 17 -3.30 10.39 0.80
C VAL A 17 -4.56 9.97 0.04
N GLN A 18 -4.39 9.15 -0.99
CA GLN A 18 -5.48 8.52 -1.75
C GLN A 18 -6.23 7.51 -0.87
N LEU A 19 -7.54 7.74 -0.66
CA LEU A 19 -8.41 6.89 0.17
C LEU A 19 -8.32 5.41 -0.21
N LEU A 20 -8.43 5.11 -1.51
CA LEU A 20 -8.51 3.72 -1.97
C LEU A 20 -7.15 2.98 -1.85
N ASP A 21 -6.04 3.68 -1.70
CA ASP A 21 -4.73 3.05 -1.45
C ASP A 21 -4.63 2.43 -0.05
N LEU A 22 -5.48 2.86 0.89
CA LEU A 22 -5.58 2.30 2.23
C LEU A 22 -6.33 0.97 2.24
N SER A 23 -7.29 0.81 1.33
CA SER A 23 -8.24 -0.31 1.32
C SER A 23 -7.63 -1.72 1.32
N PRO A 24 -6.42 -1.99 0.79
CA PRO A 24 -5.83 -3.33 0.84
C PRO A 24 -5.56 -3.83 2.26
N ILE A 25 -5.45 -2.92 3.24
CA ILE A 25 -5.27 -3.31 4.64
C ILE A 25 -6.43 -4.13 5.18
N ASP A 26 -7.62 -3.92 4.62
CA ASP A 26 -8.84 -4.57 5.07
C ASP A 26 -8.77 -6.09 4.88
N LEU A 27 -8.10 -6.57 3.82
CA LEU A 27 -7.87 -8.01 3.60
C LEU A 27 -7.14 -8.70 4.77
N LEU A 28 -6.19 -8.00 5.41
CA LEU A 28 -5.48 -8.50 6.59
C LEU A 28 -6.35 -8.45 7.85
N GLY A 29 -7.29 -7.51 7.94
CA GLY A 29 -8.32 -7.51 8.99
C GLY A 29 -9.35 -8.63 8.79
N MET A 30 -9.67 -8.97 7.54
CA MET A 30 -10.67 -9.98 7.17
C MET A 30 -10.29 -11.41 7.56
N MET A 31 -9.00 -11.69 7.79
CA MET A 31 -8.54 -12.99 8.29
C MET A 31 -8.62 -13.13 9.82
N SER A 32 -9.08 -12.10 10.54
CA SER A 32 -9.25 -12.17 11.99
C SER A 32 -10.39 -13.10 12.40
N PRO A 33 -10.27 -13.83 13.53
CA PRO A 33 -11.36 -14.64 14.05
C PRO A 33 -12.66 -13.85 14.21
N GLU A 34 -12.57 -12.59 14.66
CA GLU A 34 -13.71 -11.69 14.86
C GLU A 34 -14.44 -11.39 13.55
N TYR A 35 -13.69 -11.10 12.47
CA TYR A 35 -14.29 -10.85 11.16
C TYR A 35 -14.92 -12.12 10.58
N LEU A 36 -14.20 -13.25 10.62
CA LEU A 36 -14.70 -14.53 10.12
C LEU A 36 -15.98 -14.95 10.86
N GLN A 37 -16.04 -14.73 12.17
CA GLN A 37 -17.23 -14.97 12.98
C GLN A 37 -18.37 -14.01 12.63
N ALA A 38 -18.08 -12.71 12.40
CA ALA A 38 -19.09 -11.74 11.97
C ALA A 38 -19.70 -12.11 10.61
N CYS A 39 -18.91 -12.72 9.72
CA CYS A 39 -19.37 -13.31 8.45
C CYS A 39 -20.08 -14.66 8.60
N GLN A 40 -20.27 -15.16 9.84
CA GLN A 40 -20.94 -16.43 10.15
C GLN A 40 -20.27 -17.65 9.50
N LEU A 41 -18.94 -17.62 9.39
CA LEU A 41 -18.18 -18.76 8.88
C LEU A 41 -18.08 -19.89 9.92
N PRO A 42 -17.83 -21.14 9.49
CA PRO A 42 -17.71 -22.27 10.41
C PRO A 42 -16.63 -22.06 11.48
N GLU A 43 -16.88 -22.54 12.69
CA GLU A 43 -15.96 -22.40 13.84
C GLU A 43 -14.53 -22.88 13.53
N ALA A 44 -14.39 -23.97 12.78
CA ALA A 44 -13.09 -24.48 12.35
C ALA A 44 -12.28 -23.48 11.52
N LEU A 45 -12.94 -22.60 10.77
CA LEU A 45 -12.30 -21.53 10.00
C LEU A 45 -11.97 -20.32 10.88
N CYS A 46 -12.87 -19.95 11.79
CA CYS A 46 -12.62 -18.88 12.76
C CYS A 46 -11.43 -19.23 13.68
N ALA A 47 -11.31 -20.49 14.09
CA ALA A 47 -10.25 -20.99 14.96
C ALA A 47 -8.83 -20.92 14.36
N VAL A 48 -8.73 -20.80 13.03
CA VAL A 48 -7.46 -20.64 12.31
C VAL A 48 -7.27 -19.22 11.76
N GLY A 49 -8.16 -18.29 12.14
CA GLY A 49 -7.98 -16.87 11.89
C GLY A 49 -6.82 -16.30 12.70
N ILE A 50 -6.24 -15.19 12.23
CA ILE A 50 -5.12 -14.51 12.87
C ILE A 50 -5.64 -13.17 13.41
N PRO A 51 -5.76 -13.00 14.74
CA PRO A 51 -6.09 -11.71 15.35
C PRO A 51 -5.14 -10.62 14.86
N SER A 52 -5.65 -9.40 14.66
CA SER A 52 -4.81 -8.29 14.20
C SER A 52 -5.13 -6.98 14.90
N THR A 53 -4.11 -6.15 15.03
CA THR A 53 -4.23 -4.74 15.44
C THR A 53 -3.73 -3.86 14.30
N ILE A 54 -4.58 -2.93 13.85
CA ILE A 54 -4.24 -1.97 12.80
C ILE A 54 -4.08 -0.58 13.42
N HIS A 55 -2.87 -0.04 13.32
CA HIS A 55 -2.53 1.30 13.74
C HIS A 55 -2.53 2.24 12.53
N TYR A 56 -3.31 3.32 12.57
CA TYR A 56 -3.24 4.40 11.59
C TYR A 56 -2.28 5.47 12.11
N ILE A 57 -1.07 5.47 11.57
CA ILE A 57 0.10 6.15 12.12
C ILE A 57 0.37 7.43 11.34
N SER A 58 0.51 8.55 12.04
CA SER A 58 0.95 9.82 11.43
C SER A 58 2.06 10.50 12.24
N VAL A 59 2.47 11.69 11.82
CA VAL A 59 3.31 12.58 12.63
C VAL A 59 2.47 13.40 13.62
N PRO A 60 2.98 13.74 14.82
CA PRO A 60 2.23 14.49 15.84
C PRO A 60 1.55 15.76 15.31
N GLU A 61 2.20 16.45 14.38
CA GLU A 61 1.75 17.72 13.80
C GLU A 61 0.49 17.58 12.94
N THR A 62 0.15 16.36 12.51
CA THR A 62 -1.07 16.09 11.75
C THR A 62 -2.33 16.30 12.61
N GLY A 63 -2.21 16.12 13.92
CA GLY A 63 -3.36 16.08 14.82
C GLY A 63 -4.20 14.81 14.66
N PRO A 64 -5.47 14.83 15.10
CA PRO A 64 -6.28 13.62 15.26
C PRO A 64 -6.81 13.03 13.96
N TYR A 65 -6.75 13.75 12.84
CA TYR A 65 -7.29 13.32 11.56
C TYR A 65 -6.38 13.63 10.38
N VAL A 66 -6.27 12.69 9.46
CA VAL A 66 -5.64 12.87 8.14
C VAL A 66 -6.73 13.06 7.08
N GLN A 67 -6.56 14.05 6.20
CA GLN A 67 -7.44 14.22 5.05
C GLN A 67 -7.15 13.17 3.98
N LEU A 68 -8.18 12.52 3.47
CA LEU A 68 -8.09 11.61 2.34
C LEU A 68 -8.71 12.24 1.09
N THR A 69 -8.43 11.67 -0.07
CA THR A 69 -9.22 11.96 -1.29
C THR A 69 -10.70 11.61 -1.09
N ALA A 70 -11.57 12.11 -1.97
CA ALA A 70 -13.02 11.94 -1.88
C ALA A 70 -13.64 12.54 -0.60
N ASN A 71 -13.01 13.58 -0.05
CA ASN A 71 -13.48 14.34 1.11
C ASN A 71 -13.68 13.48 2.38
N ALA A 72 -13.05 12.32 2.47
CA ALA A 72 -13.04 11.48 3.66
C ALA A 72 -11.93 11.90 4.62
N SER A 73 -12.06 11.56 5.90
CA SER A 73 -11.02 11.78 6.90
C SER A 73 -10.77 10.50 7.67
N LEU A 74 -9.49 10.21 7.94
CA LEU A 74 -9.05 9.06 8.71
C LEU A 74 -8.66 9.51 10.11
N LYS A 75 -9.16 8.82 11.13
CA LYS A 75 -8.72 9.05 12.52
C LYS A 75 -7.33 8.46 12.72
N VAL A 76 -6.40 9.27 13.21
CA VAL A 76 -5.06 8.83 13.62
C VAL A 76 -5.20 8.08 14.95
N THR A 77 -4.66 6.87 15.02
CA THR A 77 -4.64 6.07 16.27
C THR A 77 -3.33 6.24 17.02
N ASN A 78 -2.23 6.46 16.29
CA ASN A 78 -0.89 6.53 16.85
C ASN A 78 -0.06 7.57 16.10
N VAL A 79 0.98 8.07 16.78
CA VAL A 79 2.00 8.91 16.16
C VAL A 79 3.33 8.17 16.10
N ILE A 80 4.22 8.59 15.20
CA ILE A 80 5.52 7.94 14.97
C ILE A 80 6.45 7.88 16.19
N ASP A 81 6.14 8.61 17.27
CA ASP A 81 6.92 8.60 18.51
C ASP A 81 6.37 7.58 19.54
N ASP A 82 5.19 6.99 19.28
CA ASP A 82 4.57 6.03 20.19
C ASP A 82 5.38 4.72 20.25
N PRO A 83 5.54 4.11 21.44
CA PRO A 83 6.37 2.92 21.62
C PRO A 83 5.81 1.68 20.90
N GLU A 84 4.50 1.62 20.68
CA GLU A 84 3.81 0.46 20.07
C GLU A 84 4.04 0.37 18.56
N VAL A 85 4.50 1.45 17.92
CA VAL A 85 4.67 1.52 16.46
C VAL A 85 6.12 1.68 16.03
N GLN A 86 7.06 1.46 16.95
CA GLN A 86 8.50 1.51 16.68
C GLN A 86 8.97 0.27 15.90
N PRO A 87 10.14 0.35 15.21
CA PRO A 87 10.73 -0.80 14.54
C PRO A 87 10.83 -2.03 15.44
N GLY A 88 10.40 -3.18 14.92
CA GLY A 88 10.31 -4.44 15.67
C GLY A 88 9.02 -4.65 16.47
N LYS A 89 8.09 -3.69 16.44
CA LYS A 89 6.74 -3.83 17.00
C LYS A 89 5.66 -4.10 15.96
N LEU A 90 5.97 -3.86 14.68
CA LEU A 90 5.06 -4.06 13.57
C LEU A 90 5.59 -5.16 12.66
N ASP A 91 4.71 -6.08 12.27
CA ASP A 91 4.99 -7.11 11.27
C ASP A 91 4.89 -6.53 9.86
N ILE A 92 3.97 -5.58 9.66
CA ILE A 92 3.66 -4.98 8.36
C ILE A 92 3.56 -3.46 8.50
N VAL A 93 4.14 -2.74 7.54
CA VAL A 93 3.90 -1.30 7.34
C VAL A 93 3.38 -1.04 5.93
N LEU A 94 2.14 -0.58 5.81
CA LEU A 94 1.53 -0.16 4.56
C LEU A 94 1.67 1.36 4.36
N VAL A 95 2.18 1.76 3.20
CA VAL A 95 2.40 3.14 2.78
C VAL A 95 1.51 3.44 1.56
N PRO A 96 0.40 4.18 1.75
CA PRO A 96 -0.50 4.60 0.67
C PRO A 96 0.09 5.76 -0.13
N GLY A 97 -0.58 6.16 -1.22
CA GLY A 97 -0.15 7.20 -2.12
C GLY A 97 -0.38 8.64 -1.65
N PRO A 98 0.67 9.42 -1.37
CA PRO A 98 0.59 10.87 -1.18
C PRO A 98 0.58 11.61 -2.53
N ASP A 99 0.50 12.94 -2.50
CA ASP A 99 0.84 13.76 -3.67
C ASP A 99 2.29 13.46 -4.13
N PRO A 100 2.53 13.11 -5.41
CA PRO A 100 3.88 12.92 -5.96
C PRO A 100 4.83 14.12 -5.87
N ALA A 101 4.35 15.31 -5.53
CA ALA A 101 5.15 16.50 -5.30
C ALA A 101 5.58 16.66 -3.83
N THR A 102 5.05 15.84 -2.91
CA THR A 102 5.39 15.92 -1.49
C THR A 102 6.86 15.60 -1.25
N THR A 103 7.50 16.44 -0.46
CA THR A 103 8.80 16.20 0.15
C THR A 103 8.59 15.90 1.63
N PHE A 104 9.31 14.91 2.14
CA PHE A 104 9.12 14.45 3.52
C PHE A 104 10.28 14.88 4.42
N GLU A 105 9.94 15.19 5.67
CA GLU A 105 10.93 15.49 6.70
C GLU A 105 11.75 14.25 7.07
N ASP A 106 12.98 14.47 7.53
CA ASP A 106 13.90 13.40 7.92
C ASP A 106 13.30 12.40 8.91
N ARG A 107 12.45 12.85 9.85
CA ARG A 107 11.80 11.95 10.82
C ARG A 107 10.83 10.96 10.17
N VAL A 108 10.10 11.40 9.14
CA VAL A 108 9.19 10.56 8.35
C VAL A 108 9.99 9.54 7.56
N LEU A 109 11.08 9.97 6.93
CA LEU A 109 11.98 9.08 6.19
C LEU A 109 12.62 8.03 7.11
N LYS A 110 13.11 8.45 8.27
CA LYS A 110 13.74 7.58 9.28
C LYS A 110 12.79 6.56 9.88
N PHE A 111 11.51 6.92 10.08
CA PHE A 111 10.50 5.99 10.56
C PHE A 111 10.37 4.78 9.62
N VAL A 112 10.22 5.04 8.31
CA VAL A 112 10.10 3.97 7.30
C VAL A 112 11.42 3.22 7.11
N GLN A 113 12.56 3.91 7.14
CA GLN A 113 13.89 3.27 7.13
C GLN A 113 14.07 2.30 8.30
N GLY A 114 13.70 2.73 9.50
CA GLY A 114 13.80 1.94 10.72
C GLY A 114 13.05 0.63 10.58
N HIS A 115 11.79 0.67 10.13
CA HIS A 115 11.00 -0.55 9.88
C HIS A 115 11.59 -1.42 8.77
N ALA A 116 11.94 -0.83 7.61
CA ALA A 116 12.46 -1.59 6.48
C ALA A 116 13.80 -2.29 6.75
N THR A 117 14.62 -1.74 7.65
CA THR A 117 15.96 -2.26 7.96
C THR A 117 16.03 -3.03 9.27
N TRP A 118 14.96 -2.99 10.08
CA TRP A 118 14.91 -3.73 11.32
C TRP A 118 14.94 -5.24 11.07
N LYS A 119 15.72 -5.93 11.89
CA LYS A 119 15.87 -7.38 11.85
C LYS A 119 15.89 -7.92 13.28
N GLY A 120 14.94 -8.79 13.59
CA GLY A 120 14.90 -9.51 14.86
C GLY A 120 16.03 -10.54 14.98
N GLU A 121 16.29 -10.99 16.20
CA GLU A 121 17.27 -12.05 16.48
C GLU A 121 16.93 -13.37 15.79
N ASP A 122 15.63 -13.63 15.60
CA ASP A 122 15.08 -14.76 14.84
C ASP A 122 15.13 -14.55 13.32
N GLY A 123 15.71 -13.44 12.86
CA GLY A 123 15.81 -13.09 11.45
C GLY A 123 14.53 -12.52 10.85
N ARG A 124 13.45 -12.34 11.64
CA ARG A 124 12.22 -11.70 11.17
C ARG A 124 12.50 -10.24 10.77
N MET A 125 11.78 -9.75 9.78
CA MET A 125 11.82 -8.35 9.34
C MET A 125 10.41 -7.82 9.22
N THR A 126 10.24 -6.50 9.31
CA THR A 126 8.97 -5.86 8.99
C THR A 126 8.80 -5.82 7.48
N ASP A 127 7.69 -6.32 6.96
CA ASP A 127 7.36 -6.21 5.53
C ASP A 127 6.79 -4.81 5.25
N VAL A 128 7.34 -4.10 4.26
CA VAL A 128 6.91 -2.76 3.87
C VAL A 128 6.18 -2.82 2.54
N LEU A 129 4.90 -2.46 2.55
CA LEU A 129 4.00 -2.53 1.41
C LEU A 129 3.71 -1.10 0.94
N SER A 130 3.97 -0.76 -0.32
CA SER A 130 3.59 0.54 -0.89
C SER A 130 2.55 0.41 -1.98
N VAL A 131 1.55 1.29 -1.96
CA VAL A 131 0.52 1.37 -2.98
C VAL A 131 0.62 2.68 -3.74
N CYS A 132 0.49 2.60 -5.06
CA CYS A 132 0.43 3.78 -5.92
C CYS A 132 1.67 4.68 -5.72
N THR A 133 1.44 5.96 -5.41
CA THR A 133 2.50 6.96 -5.24
C THR A 133 3.23 6.81 -3.90
N GLY A 134 2.87 5.85 -3.04
CA GLY A 134 3.57 5.58 -1.78
C GLY A 134 5.04 5.22 -2.00
N VAL A 135 5.37 4.72 -3.20
CA VAL A 135 6.73 4.47 -3.65
C VAL A 135 7.62 5.74 -3.64
N PHE A 136 7.06 6.95 -3.72
CA PHE A 136 7.84 8.19 -3.57
C PHE A 136 8.42 8.33 -2.17
N LEU A 137 7.64 8.01 -1.13
CA LEU A 137 8.13 8.04 0.24
C LEU A 137 9.25 7.00 0.43
N LEU A 138 9.05 5.79 -0.09
CA LEU A 138 10.07 4.73 -0.01
C LEU A 138 11.34 5.09 -0.79
N SER A 139 11.19 5.79 -1.92
CA SER A 139 12.32 6.24 -2.73
C SER A 139 13.09 7.37 -2.04
N GLN A 140 12.40 8.36 -1.47
CA GLN A 140 13.01 9.45 -0.70
C GLN A 140 13.73 8.94 0.56
N SER A 141 13.19 7.90 1.20
CA SER A 141 13.82 7.27 2.35
C SER A 141 15.04 6.43 1.96
N GLY A 142 15.30 6.22 0.66
CA GLY A 142 16.50 5.52 0.19
C GLY A 142 16.48 4.00 0.42
N ILE A 143 15.43 3.43 1.00
CA ILE A 143 15.31 1.98 1.22
C ILE A 143 15.20 1.19 -0.09
N LEU A 144 14.85 1.87 -1.19
CA LEU A 144 14.76 1.28 -2.53
C LEU A 144 16.06 1.34 -3.35
N LYS A 145 17.14 1.94 -2.83
CA LYS A 145 18.41 2.02 -3.57
C LYS A 145 18.93 0.63 -3.90
N GLY A 146 19.19 0.38 -5.18
CA GLY A 146 19.64 -0.92 -5.71
C GLY A 146 18.55 -1.99 -5.77
N LYS A 147 17.27 -1.64 -5.55
CA LYS A 147 16.14 -2.58 -5.53
C LYS A 147 15.20 -2.38 -6.71
N LYS A 148 14.39 -3.41 -6.95
CA LYS A 148 13.24 -3.34 -7.86
C LYS A 148 12.02 -2.79 -7.14
N ALA A 149 11.31 -1.89 -7.80
CA ALA A 149 10.06 -1.35 -7.29
C ALA A 149 9.05 -1.08 -8.41
N SER A 150 7.77 -1.03 -8.09
CA SER A 150 6.70 -0.62 -9.00
C SER A 150 6.05 0.66 -8.51
N GLY A 151 5.43 1.39 -9.45
CA GLY A 151 4.63 2.57 -9.19
C GLY A 151 3.64 2.80 -10.33
N PRO A 152 2.78 3.84 -10.27
CA PRO A 152 1.79 4.09 -11.31
C PRO A 152 2.48 4.28 -12.65
N ARG A 153 2.08 3.52 -13.68
CA ARG A 153 2.73 3.51 -15.02
C ARG A 153 3.00 4.90 -15.58
N ALA A 154 2.03 5.81 -15.47
CA ALA A 154 2.15 7.18 -15.96
C ALA A 154 3.21 8.02 -15.22
N ILE A 155 3.56 7.62 -13.99
CA ILE A 155 4.47 8.33 -13.09
C ILE A 155 5.88 7.70 -13.08
N VAL A 156 6.03 6.45 -13.52
CA VAL A 156 7.33 5.76 -13.58
C VAL A 156 8.43 6.55 -14.30
N PRO A 157 8.19 7.26 -15.42
CA PRO A 157 9.23 8.11 -16.01
C PRO A 157 9.76 9.21 -15.07
N LYS A 158 8.88 9.80 -14.24
CA LYS A 158 9.27 10.78 -13.21
C LYS A 158 10.08 10.11 -12.11
N LEU A 159 9.66 8.93 -11.65
CA LEU A 159 10.36 8.16 -10.63
C LEU A 159 11.78 7.79 -11.06
N ARG A 160 11.96 7.23 -12.28
CA ARG A 160 13.28 6.90 -12.86
C ARG A 160 14.21 8.13 -12.94
N LYS A 161 13.65 9.31 -13.25
CA LYS A 161 14.44 10.55 -13.30
C LYS A 161 14.88 11.04 -11.91
N GLN A 162 14.01 10.93 -10.91
CA GLN A 162 14.29 11.43 -9.55
C GLN A 162 15.12 10.46 -8.71
N PHE A 163 14.96 9.15 -8.94
CA PHE A 163 15.60 8.09 -8.18
C PHE A 163 16.28 7.09 -9.13
N PRO A 164 17.38 7.49 -9.79
CA PRO A 164 18.05 6.67 -10.80
C PRO A 164 18.66 5.38 -10.23
N ASP A 165 18.89 5.32 -8.92
CA ASP A 165 19.41 4.14 -8.22
C ASP A 165 18.34 3.06 -7.96
N VAL A 166 17.09 3.26 -8.40
CA VAL A 166 15.98 2.32 -8.22
C VAL A 166 15.56 1.73 -9.57
N GLU A 167 15.47 0.40 -9.65
CA GLU A 167 15.00 -0.30 -10.85
C GLU A 167 13.46 -0.32 -10.88
N PHE A 168 12.86 0.72 -11.44
CA PHE A 168 11.39 0.75 -11.58
C PHE A 168 10.89 -0.20 -12.67
N ILE A 169 10.01 -1.12 -12.29
CA ILE A 169 9.32 -2.08 -13.15
C ILE A 169 7.89 -1.59 -13.38
N ASP A 170 7.47 -1.56 -14.65
CA ASP A 170 6.21 -0.94 -15.09
C ASP A 170 5.39 -1.81 -16.06
N ASP A 171 5.84 -3.04 -16.31
CA ASP A 171 5.11 -4.10 -17.00
C ASP A 171 4.36 -5.05 -16.04
N LYS A 172 4.67 -4.99 -14.73
CA LYS A 172 3.99 -5.75 -13.66
C LYS A 172 3.12 -4.86 -12.78
N ARG A 173 2.01 -5.41 -12.29
CA ARG A 173 1.08 -4.70 -11.38
C ARG A 173 1.67 -4.46 -9.99
N TRP A 174 2.53 -5.37 -9.53
CA TRP A 174 3.32 -5.23 -8.31
C TRP A 174 4.68 -5.92 -8.47
N VAL A 175 5.60 -5.57 -7.58
CA VAL A 175 6.94 -6.11 -7.47
C VAL A 175 7.24 -6.36 -6.00
N HIS A 176 7.99 -7.42 -5.74
CA HIS A 176 8.51 -7.78 -4.44
C HIS A 176 10.03 -7.95 -4.53
N ASP A 177 10.77 -7.29 -3.63
CA ASP A 177 12.23 -7.34 -3.50
C ASP A 177 12.63 -7.32 -2.02
N GLY A 178 12.92 -8.50 -1.46
CA GLY A 178 13.28 -8.67 -0.05
C GLY A 178 12.07 -8.61 0.87
N ASN A 179 11.99 -7.61 1.75
CA ASN A 179 10.82 -7.33 2.60
C ASN A 179 9.97 -6.19 2.04
N ILE A 180 10.23 -5.71 0.82
CA ILE A 180 9.52 -4.57 0.23
C ILE A 180 8.62 -5.05 -0.90
N TRP A 181 7.34 -4.72 -0.79
CA TRP A 181 6.30 -4.95 -1.79
C TRP A 181 5.83 -3.60 -2.30
N SER A 182 5.76 -3.43 -3.62
CA SER A 182 5.33 -2.17 -4.23
C SER A 182 4.38 -2.43 -5.38
N SER A 183 3.28 -1.68 -5.44
CA SER A 183 2.23 -1.84 -6.46
C SER A 183 2.04 -0.58 -7.28
N GLY A 184 1.65 -0.80 -8.54
CA GLY A 184 1.46 0.25 -9.53
C GLY A 184 0.20 1.08 -9.33
N GLY A 185 -0.93 0.67 -9.92
CA GLY A 185 -2.19 1.41 -9.79
C GLY A 185 -2.87 1.18 -8.44
N ILE A 186 -3.82 2.06 -8.11
CA ILE A 186 -4.61 2.04 -6.87
C ILE A 186 -5.15 0.64 -6.54
N THR A 187 -5.88 0.02 -7.48
CA THR A 187 -6.48 -1.31 -7.28
C THR A 187 -5.49 -2.47 -7.41
N ASN A 188 -4.25 -2.22 -7.86
CA ASN A 188 -3.22 -3.25 -7.82
C ASN A 188 -2.78 -3.54 -6.38
N GLY A 189 -2.96 -2.60 -5.45
CA GLY A 189 -2.65 -2.83 -4.04
C GLY A 189 -3.45 -3.98 -3.44
N GLN A 190 -4.72 -4.13 -3.85
CA GLN A 190 -5.58 -5.25 -3.42
C GLN A 190 -5.04 -6.60 -3.88
N GLU A 191 -4.70 -6.69 -5.17
CA GLU A 191 -4.12 -7.91 -5.77
C GLU A 191 -2.75 -8.25 -5.15
N MET A 192 -1.93 -7.21 -4.87
CA MET A 192 -0.63 -7.35 -4.21
C MET A 192 -0.79 -7.90 -2.79
N VAL A 193 -1.72 -7.36 -1.99
CA VAL A 193 -1.94 -7.84 -0.62
C VAL A 193 -2.53 -9.26 -0.62
N ALA A 194 -3.45 -9.58 -1.54
CA ALA A 194 -3.94 -10.94 -1.69
C ALA A 194 -2.81 -11.94 -2.01
N CYS A 195 -1.90 -11.57 -2.91
CA CYS A 195 -0.71 -12.36 -3.21
C CYS A 195 0.22 -12.49 -1.99
N TYR A 196 0.47 -11.38 -1.29
CA TYR A 196 1.28 -11.33 -0.08
C TYR A 196 0.71 -12.26 1.01
N MET A 197 -0.61 -12.24 1.23
CA MET A 197 -1.28 -13.09 2.20
C MET A 197 -1.14 -14.58 1.86
N LYS A 198 -1.27 -14.95 0.59
CA LYS A 198 -1.05 -16.34 0.14
C LYS A 198 0.37 -16.82 0.40
N GLU A 199 1.36 -15.94 0.28
CA GLU A 199 2.76 -16.27 0.53
C GLU A 199 3.10 -16.31 2.03
N LYS A 200 2.65 -15.31 2.80
CA LYS A 200 3.05 -15.12 4.20
C LYS A 200 2.14 -15.80 5.21
N PHE A 201 0.88 -15.99 4.87
CA PHE A 201 -0.14 -16.58 5.72
C PHE A 201 -0.91 -17.69 4.98
N PRO A 202 -0.20 -18.71 4.44
CA PRO A 202 -0.85 -19.78 3.70
C PRO A 202 -1.83 -20.53 4.61
N GLY A 203 -3.10 -20.59 4.22
CA GLY A 203 -4.11 -21.25 5.01
C GLY A 203 -5.54 -20.85 4.64
N PRO A 204 -6.53 -21.56 5.18
CA PRO A 204 -7.92 -21.39 4.80
C PRO A 204 -8.49 -20.03 5.22
N ALA A 205 -8.01 -19.41 6.30
CA ALA A 205 -8.45 -18.07 6.71
C ALA A 205 -8.08 -16.99 5.67
N ALA A 206 -6.84 -17.03 5.16
CA ALA A 206 -6.41 -16.12 4.10
C ALA A 206 -7.17 -16.37 2.78
N GLU A 207 -7.33 -17.63 2.38
CA GLU A 207 -8.10 -17.98 1.17
C GLU A 207 -9.57 -17.55 1.27
N ALA A 208 -10.20 -17.70 2.44
CA ALA A 208 -11.57 -17.26 2.66
C ALA A 208 -11.69 -15.73 2.60
N ALA A 209 -10.78 -14.99 3.25
CA ALA A 209 -10.75 -13.53 3.19
C ALA A 209 -10.60 -13.02 1.74
N ILE A 210 -9.68 -13.62 0.98
CA ILE A 210 -9.44 -13.29 -0.44
C ILE A 210 -10.68 -13.59 -1.29
N ALA A 211 -11.30 -14.76 -1.09
CA ALA A 211 -12.49 -15.15 -1.84
C ALA A 211 -13.71 -14.26 -1.52
N MET A 212 -13.94 -13.93 -0.26
CA MET A 212 -15.05 -13.04 0.14
C MET A 212 -14.86 -11.61 -0.37
N ALA A 213 -13.62 -11.14 -0.47
CA ALA A 213 -13.31 -9.82 -1.02
C ALA A 213 -13.38 -9.74 -2.55
N ASP A 214 -13.51 -10.88 -3.24
CA ASP A 214 -13.51 -10.97 -4.70
C ASP A 214 -12.25 -10.34 -5.34
N VAL A 215 -11.07 -10.66 -4.79
CA VAL A 215 -9.77 -10.16 -5.25
C VAL A 215 -8.86 -11.30 -5.71
N GLY A 216 -7.94 -11.01 -6.64
CA GLY A 216 -6.90 -11.95 -7.10
C GLY A 216 -7.01 -12.39 -8.56
N GLU A 217 -8.03 -11.95 -9.32
CA GLU A 217 -8.27 -12.44 -10.68
C GLU A 217 -7.31 -11.86 -11.74
N LYS A 218 -6.76 -10.66 -11.50
CA LYS A 218 -6.05 -9.92 -12.56
C LYS A 218 -4.65 -10.45 -12.87
N GLY A 219 -4.06 -11.23 -11.96
CA GLY A 219 -2.68 -11.70 -12.04
C GLY A 219 -1.64 -10.59 -11.94
N MET A 220 -0.35 -10.95 -12.05
CA MET A 220 0.77 -9.99 -11.93
C MET A 220 0.95 -9.14 -13.19
N ASP A 221 0.73 -9.69 -14.38
CA ASP A 221 1.00 -9.02 -15.65
C ASP A 221 -0.19 -8.23 -16.17
N TYR A 222 0.03 -6.98 -16.53
CA TYR A 222 -1.04 -6.15 -17.09
C TYR A 222 -1.55 -6.70 -18.44
N SER A 223 -2.87 -6.81 -18.58
CA SER A 223 -3.52 -7.27 -19.81
C SER A 223 -3.43 -6.28 -20.97
N LYS A 224 -3.26 -4.98 -20.68
CA LYS A 224 -3.06 -3.93 -21.70
C LYS A 224 -1.59 -3.52 -21.78
N GLY A 225 -1.07 -3.49 -23.01
CA GLY A 225 0.26 -2.97 -23.31
C GLY A 225 0.35 -1.46 -23.11
N LYS A 226 1.55 -0.97 -22.74
CA LYS A 226 1.81 0.43 -22.42
C LYS A 226 1.39 1.41 -23.53
N THR A 227 1.65 1.07 -24.79
CA THR A 227 1.30 1.90 -25.96
C THR A 227 -0.20 2.17 -26.05
N ALA A 228 -1.02 1.15 -25.77
CA ALA A 228 -2.48 1.30 -25.80
C ALA A 228 -2.97 2.25 -24.70
N ASP A 229 -2.39 2.15 -23.49
CA ASP A 229 -2.72 3.04 -22.36
C ASP A 229 -2.34 4.49 -22.66
N THR A 230 -1.16 4.74 -23.26
CA THR A 230 -0.71 6.09 -23.63
C THR A 230 -1.61 6.73 -24.69
N LEU A 231 -1.98 5.98 -25.73
CA LEU A 231 -2.89 6.47 -26.77
C LEU A 231 -4.28 6.78 -26.22
N TRP A 232 -4.77 5.96 -25.29
CA TRP A 232 -6.04 6.21 -24.61
C TRP A 232 -6.00 7.53 -23.82
N TRP A 233 -4.95 7.77 -23.03
CA TRP A 233 -4.79 9.03 -22.29
C TRP A 233 -4.70 10.25 -23.21
N PHE A 234 -3.91 10.17 -24.28
CA PHE A 234 -3.82 11.23 -25.27
C PHE A 234 -5.19 11.58 -25.86
N TRP A 235 -5.98 10.56 -26.23
CA TRP A 235 -7.33 10.74 -26.73
C TRP A 235 -8.27 11.41 -25.72
N GLN A 236 -8.20 11.04 -24.44
CA GLN A 236 -9.01 11.69 -23.40
C GLN A 236 -8.61 13.15 -23.18
N ILE A 237 -7.32 13.48 -23.23
CA ILE A 237 -6.84 14.87 -23.13
C ILE A 237 -7.39 15.71 -24.28
N MET A 238 -7.29 15.21 -25.51
CA MET A 238 -7.87 15.88 -26.69
C MET A 238 -9.37 16.13 -26.53
N LYS A 239 -10.14 15.12 -26.08
CA LYS A 239 -11.56 15.28 -25.78
C LYS A 239 -11.82 16.37 -24.73
N ALA A 240 -11.10 16.34 -23.61
CA ALA A 240 -11.27 17.30 -22.53
C ALA A 240 -11.02 18.75 -22.99
N LEU A 241 -10.02 18.98 -23.84
CA LEU A 241 -9.74 20.31 -24.41
C LEU A 241 -10.93 20.81 -25.24
N THR A 242 -11.50 19.97 -26.10
CA THR A 242 -12.67 20.35 -26.92
C THR A 242 -13.91 20.65 -26.08
N MET A 243 -14.13 19.89 -25.00
CA MET A 243 -15.25 20.10 -24.08
C MET A 243 -15.05 21.35 -23.20
N GLY A 244 -13.82 21.65 -22.79
CA GLY A 244 -13.47 22.86 -22.04
C GLY A 244 -13.70 24.14 -22.85
N SER A 245 -13.39 24.12 -24.15
CA SER A 245 -13.69 25.22 -25.08
C SER A 245 -15.20 25.43 -25.28
N SER A 246 -16.01 24.38 -25.15
CA SER A 246 -17.49 24.46 -25.20
C SER A 246 -18.09 25.02 -23.90
N LYS A 247 -17.59 24.63 -22.73
CA LYS A 247 -18.07 25.14 -21.43
C LYS A 247 -17.81 26.64 -21.25
N ARG A 248 -16.65 27.15 -21.69
CA ARG A 248 -16.33 28.60 -21.66
C ARG A 248 -17.20 29.47 -22.56
N LYS A 249 -17.90 28.90 -23.55
CA LYS A 249 -18.84 29.63 -24.41
C LYS A 249 -20.28 29.66 -23.87
N ARG A 250 -20.55 28.97 -22.76
CA ARG A 250 -21.88 28.86 -22.13
C ARG A 250 -21.96 29.51 -20.74
N SER A 251 -20.87 30.13 -20.28
CA SER A 251 -20.82 31.03 -19.11
C SER A 251 -20.74 32.47 -19.57
#